data_AF-A0A9E3AIS8-F1
#
_entry.id   AF-A0A9E3AIS8-F1
#
_cell.length_a   1.000
_cell.length_b   1.000
_cell.length_c   1.000
_cell.angle_alpha   90.00
_cell.angle_beta   90.00
_cell.angle_gamma   90.00
#
_symmetry.space_group_name_H-M   'P 1'
#
loop_
_entity.id
_entity.type
_entity.pdbx_description
1 polymer ?
#
loop_
_entity_poly.entity_id
_entity_poly.type
_entity_poly.pdbx_seq_one_letter_code
_entity_poly.pdbx_strand_id
1 'polypeptide(L)' 'MRNSWLCERFKYAASLWLAVLREIFDESAYVRYLARHQMRSSAKVYAAFLRERAALDSRRQRCC' A
#
# COMPACT_ATOMS: atom_id res chain seq x y z
N MET A 1 -6.89 -2.05 -38.51
CA MET A 1 -6.25 -2.40 -37.23
C MET A 1 -6.24 -1.16 -36.35
N ARG A 2 -7.16 -1.13 -35.38
CA ARG A 2 -7.57 0.05 -34.60
C ARG A 2 -7.27 -0.30 -33.13
N ASN A 3 -6.67 0.64 -32.38
CA ASN A 3 -6.64 0.70 -30.90
C ASN A 3 -5.35 0.24 -30.15
N SER A 4 -4.17 0.11 -30.77
CA SER A 4 -2.92 -0.18 -30.03
C SER A 4 -2.48 0.96 -29.09
N TRP A 5 -2.69 2.23 -29.49
CA TRP A 5 -2.29 3.43 -28.74
C TRP A 5 -3.12 3.69 -27.48
N LEU A 6 -4.37 3.22 -27.45
CA LEU A 6 -5.25 3.36 -26.29
C LEU A 6 -4.79 2.45 -25.15
N CYS A 7 -4.37 1.22 -25.46
CA CYS A 7 -3.86 0.27 -24.48
C CYS A 7 -2.57 0.75 -23.79
N GLU A 8 -1.68 1.42 -24.52
CA GLU A 8 -0.43 1.93 -23.96
C GLU A 8 -0.66 3.09 -22.99
N ARG A 9 -1.51 4.04 -23.38
CA ARG A 9 -1.89 5.17 -22.52
C ARG A 9 -2.70 4.72 -21.30
N PHE A 10 -3.60 3.75 -21.46
CA PHE A 10 -4.34 3.17 -20.34
C PHE A 10 -3.42 2.45 -19.36
N LYS A 11 -2.41 1.71 -19.84
CA LYS A 11 -1.43 1.06 -18.95
C LYS A 11 -0.62 2.08 -18.16
N TYR A 12 -0.22 3.18 -18.79
CA TYR A 12 0.52 4.24 -18.14
C TYR A 12 -0.33 5.01 -17.12
N ALA A 13 -1.57 5.34 -17.48
CA ALA A 13 -2.50 5.94 -16.53
C ALA A 13 -2.79 4.99 -15.36
N ALA A 14 -3.03 3.70 -15.63
CA ALA A 14 -3.27 2.70 -14.60
C ALA A 14 -2.08 2.53 -13.67
N SER A 15 -0.83 2.53 -14.16
CA SER A 15 0.36 2.44 -13.29
C SER A 15 0.57 3.70 -12.46
N LEU A 16 0.26 4.88 -13.01
CA LEU A 16 0.31 6.14 -12.27
C LEU A 16 -0.76 6.16 -11.16
N TRP A 17 -1.98 5.75 -11.48
CA TRP A 17 -3.06 5.61 -10.51
C TRP A 17 -2.75 4.57 -9.44
N LEU A 18 -2.14 3.43 -9.80
CA LEU A 18 -1.69 2.41 -8.86
C LEU A 18 -0.57 2.93 -7.95
N ALA A 19 0.37 3.69 -8.50
CA ALA A 19 1.43 4.32 -7.72
C ALA A 19 0.87 5.35 -6.73
N VAL A 20 -0.06 6.20 -7.17
CA VAL A 20 -0.72 7.19 -6.31
C VAL A 20 -1.61 6.53 -5.27
N LEU A 21 -2.39 5.51 -5.63
CA LEU A 21 -3.19 4.75 -4.68
C LEU A 21 -2.30 4.02 -3.68
N ARG A 22 -1.16 3.48 -4.09
CA ARG A 22 -0.15 2.86 -3.21
C ARG A 22 0.53 3.86 -2.27
N GLU A 23 0.71 5.08 -2.74
CA GLU A 23 1.20 6.21 -1.94
C GLU A 23 0.16 6.61 -0.87
N ILE A 24 -1.13 6.61 -1.23
CA ILE A 24 -2.23 7.03 -0.35
C ILE A 24 -2.65 5.92 0.62
N PHE A 25 -2.64 4.65 0.19
CA PHE A 25 -3.29 3.52 0.89
C PHE A 25 -2.33 2.54 1.57
N ASP A 26 -1.21 3.01 2.13
CA ASP A 26 -0.54 2.24 3.19
C ASP A 26 0.16 0.93 2.73
N GLU A 27 0.22 0.65 1.43
CA GLU A 27 0.95 -0.52 0.93
C GLU A 27 2.47 -0.28 0.92
N SER A 28 2.93 0.98 0.90
CA SER A 28 4.32 1.33 1.23
C SER A 28 4.66 1.03 2.69
N ALA A 29 3.73 1.27 3.63
CA ALA A 29 3.94 1.00 5.05
C ALA A 29 3.94 -0.49 5.35
N TYR A 30 3.04 -1.27 4.73
CA TYR A 30 3.06 -2.72 4.84
C TYR A 30 4.31 -3.33 4.19
N VAL A 31 4.74 -2.85 3.03
CA VAL A 31 6.00 -3.31 2.41
C VAL A 31 7.23 -2.92 3.23
N ARG A 32 7.25 -1.72 3.83
CA ARG A 32 8.28 -1.31 4.78
C ARG A 32 8.27 -2.17 6.04
N TYR A 33 7.09 -2.56 6.52
CA TYR A 33 6.94 -3.50 7.63
C TYR A 33 7.52 -4.87 7.27
N LEU A 34 7.16 -5.40 6.09
CA LEU A 34 7.72 -6.64 5.59
C LEU A 34 9.24 -6.59 5.42
N ALA A 35 9.76 -5.48 4.88
CA ALA A 35 11.21 -5.26 4.72
C ALA A 35 11.92 -5.14 6.07
N ARG A 36 11.35 -4.40 7.03
CA ARG A 36 11.90 -4.21 8.38
C ARG A 36 11.93 -5.51 9.18
N HIS A 37 10.90 -6.34 9.04
CA HIS A 37 10.79 -7.60 9.76
C HIS A 37 11.38 -8.80 8.99
N GLN A 38 11.93 -8.57 7.78
CA GLN A 38 12.35 -9.61 6.83
C GLN A 38 11.31 -10.73 6.66
N MET A 39 10.03 -10.38 6.71
CA MET A 39 8.94 -11.33 6.62
C MET A 39 8.42 -11.40 5.20
N ARG A 40 8.13 -12.62 4.74
CA ARG A 40 7.42 -12.83 3.49
C ARG A 40 5.93 -12.53 3.71
N SER A 41 5.30 -11.88 2.73
CA SER A 41 3.88 -11.53 2.82
C SER A 41 3.04 -12.77 3.14
N SER A 42 2.28 -12.69 4.23
CA SER A 42 1.37 -13.73 4.69
C SER A 42 0.23 -13.09 5.46
N ALA A 43 -0.95 -13.70 5.42
CA ALA A 43 -2.14 -13.20 6.13
C ALA A 43 -1.88 -12.95 7.62
N LYS A 44 -1.03 -13.78 8.26
CA LYS A 44 -0.63 -13.61 9.66
C LYS A 44 0.20 -12.34 9.89
N VAL A 45 1.04 -11.98 8.93
CA VAL A 45 1.92 -10.79 9.00
C VAL A 45 1.11 -9.52 8.72
N TYR A 46 0.14 -9.59 7.80
CA TYR A 46 -0.80 -8.50 7.56
C TYR A 46 -1.68 -8.22 8.80
N ALA A 47 -2.16 -9.27 9.48
CA ALA A 47 -2.90 -9.11 10.73
C ALA A 47 -2.06 -8.48 11.86
N ALA A 48 -0.77 -8.81 11.94
CA ALA A 48 0.16 -8.20 12.90
C ALA A 48 0.38 -6.71 12.58
N PHE A 49 0.62 -6.38 11.31
CA PHE A 49 0.73 -5.01 10.83
C PHE A 49 -0.51 -4.16 11.16
N LEU A 50 -1.71 -4.69 10.94
CA LEU A 50 -2.97 -3.98 11.25
C LEU A 50 -3.13 -3.71 12.75
N ARG A 51 -2.75 -4.65 13.63
CA ARG A 51 -2.80 -4.42 15.09
C ARG A 51 -1.83 -3.34 15.53
N GLU A 52 -0.63 -3.32 14.94
CA GLU A 52 0.39 -2.34 15.26
C GLU A 52 0.00 -0.94 14.74
N ARG A 53 -0.58 -0.86 13.54
CA ARG A 53 -1.12 0.38 12.98
C ARG A 53 -2.27 0.93 13.85
N ALA A 54 -3.21 0.08 14.26
CA ALA A 54 -4.29 0.47 15.17
C ALA A 54 -3.79 0.93 16.55
N ALA A 55 -2.72 0.31 17.08
CA ALA A 55 -2.09 0.73 18.32
C ALA A 55 -1.41 2.12 18.18
N LEU A 56 -0.85 2.45 17.01
CA LEU A 56 -0.27 3.75 16.73
C LEU A 56 -1.34 4.83 16.50
N ASP A 57 -2.40 4.50 15.75
CA ASP A 57 -3.53 5.40 15.51
C ASP A 57 -4.27 5.73 16.81
N SER A 58 -4.46 4.74 17.69
CA SER A 58 -5.06 4.96 19.02
C SER A 58 -4.18 5.81 19.94
N ARG A 59 -2.84 5.71 19.85
CA ARG A 59 -1.90 6.61 20.55
C ARG A 59 -1.97 8.04 20.02
N ARG A 60 -2.25 8.23 18.72
CA ARG A 60 -2.32 9.54 18.08
C ARG A 60 -3.61 10.30 18.39
N GLN A 61 -4.68 9.63 18.83
CA GLN A 61 -5.97 10.23 19.14
C GLN A 61 -6.07 10.92 20.52
N ARG A 62 -4.96 11.13 21.25
CA ARG A 62 -4.99 11.84 22.54
C ARG A 62 -3.78 12.75 22.71
N CYS A 63 -3.73 13.83 21.94
CA CYS A 63 -3.21 15.08 22.49
C CYS A 63 -4.32 16.11 22.38
N CYS A 64 -4.65 16.68 23.53
CA CYS A 64 -5.59 17.78 23.74
C CYS A 64 -5.22 19.01 22.92
#